data_AF-U7P0E5-F1
#
_entry.id   AF-U7P0E5-F1
#
_cell.length_a   1.000
_cell.length_b   1.000
_cell.length_c   1.000
_cell.angle_alpha   90.00
_cell.angle_beta   90.00
_cell.angle_gamma   90.00
#
_symmetry.space_group_name_H-M   'P 1'
#
loop_
_entity.id
_entity.type
_entity.pdbx_description
1 polymer ?
#
loop_
_entity_poly.entity_id
_entity_poly.type
_entity_poly.pdbx_seq_one_letter_code
_entity_poly.pdbx_strand_id
1 'polypeptide(L)'
;MKQITKQITHVIAALALTWSAGAMALILGPADADKTVDVGPPNPALDAGDVAALFGTSDLTLLYKSNYEGPEEGSYQSFYSTSFTGDPNNAVISWDGPDYIVCPECYLVVKDGNEPQYLFNIGSWNGQDVLDLQGFYPNRGAISHVAIFGKSVPVQVPEPGTLGLLGLGILGMLTIRRKLQKSA
;
A
#
# COMPACT_ATOMS: atom_id res chain seq x y z
N MET A 1 40.39 -52.67 -20.55
CA MET A 1 40.96 -51.45 -21.18
C MET A 1 39.90 -50.84 -22.09
N LYS A 2 39.71 -49.51 -22.00
CA LYS A 2 38.76 -48.64 -22.74
C LYS A 2 37.28 -48.83 -22.37
N GLN A 3 36.44 -47.80 -22.23
CA GLN A 3 36.52 -46.36 -21.94
C GLN A 3 35.04 -45.92 -21.93
N ILE A 4 34.64 -45.02 -21.01
CA ILE A 4 33.72 -43.87 -21.23
C ILE A 4 32.29 -44.25 -21.73
N THR A 5 31.20 -43.90 -21.05
CA THR A 5 30.68 -42.52 -21.02
C THR A 5 29.59 -42.36 -19.95
N LYS A 6 29.78 -41.37 -19.07
CA LYS A 6 28.76 -40.71 -18.25
C LYS A 6 27.69 -40.08 -19.14
N GLN A 7 26.41 -40.25 -18.82
CA GLN A 7 25.44 -39.15 -18.89
C GLN A 7 24.41 -39.31 -17.76
N ILE A 8 24.68 -38.67 -16.62
CA ILE A 8 23.69 -38.44 -15.58
C ILE A 8 23.15 -37.03 -15.83
N THR A 9 22.04 -36.97 -16.56
CA THR A 9 21.30 -35.74 -16.80
C THR A 9 20.66 -35.30 -15.48
N HIS A 10 21.28 -34.33 -14.81
CA HIS A 10 20.72 -33.71 -13.61
C HIS A 10 19.62 -32.75 -14.05
N VAL A 11 18.37 -33.19 -13.98
CA VAL A 11 17.21 -32.28 -14.04
C VAL A 11 17.14 -31.58 -12.69
N ILE A 12 17.73 -30.37 -12.61
CA ILE A 12 17.50 -29.47 -11.48
C ILE A 12 16.13 -28.84 -11.73
N ALA A 13 15.07 -29.51 -11.27
CA ALA A 13 13.77 -28.89 -11.11
C ALA A 13 13.87 -27.94 -9.90
N ALA A 14 14.06 -26.65 -10.17
CA ALA A 14 13.91 -25.61 -9.17
C ALA A 14 12.43 -25.58 -8.76
N LEU A 15 12.09 -26.24 -7.65
CA LEU A 15 10.83 -26.03 -6.95
C LEU A 15 10.86 -24.59 -6.40
N ALA A 16 10.31 -23.65 -7.15
CA ALA A 16 9.90 -22.37 -6.60
C ALA A 16 8.74 -22.65 -5.64
N LEU A 17 9.04 -22.84 -4.36
CA LEU A 17 8.04 -22.72 -3.30
C LEU A 17 7.61 -21.25 -3.29
N THR A 18 6.54 -20.95 -4.00
CA THR A 18 5.83 -19.69 -3.84
C THR A 18 5.23 -19.70 -2.44
N TRP A 19 5.74 -18.83 -1.58
CA TRP A 19 5.11 -18.57 -0.29
C TRP A 19 3.79 -17.86 -0.62
N SER A 20 2.69 -18.61 -0.66
CA SER A 20 1.37 -17.99 -0.53
C SER A 20 1.25 -17.54 0.91
N ALA A 21 1.75 -16.33 1.20
CA ALA A 21 1.25 -15.59 2.34
C ALA A 21 -0.25 -15.41 2.08
N GLY A 22 -1.10 -16.02 2.91
CA GLY A 22 -2.52 -15.72 2.86
C GLY A 22 -2.67 -14.22 3.06
N ALA A 23 -3.33 -13.53 2.12
CA ALA A 23 -3.65 -12.13 2.29
C ALA A 23 -4.53 -12.03 3.55
N MET A 24 -4.01 -11.37 4.58
CA MET A 24 -4.78 -11.05 5.76
C MET A 24 -5.66 -9.84 5.41
N ALA A 25 -6.89 -9.82 5.92
CA ALA A 25 -7.80 -8.71 5.71
C ALA A 25 -8.08 -8.03 7.05
N LEU A 26 -8.00 -6.70 7.09
CA LEU A 26 -8.52 -5.88 8.16
C LEU A 26 -9.98 -5.55 7.82
N ILE A 27 -10.89 -6.20 8.53
CA ILE A 27 -12.34 -6.01 8.36
C ILE A 27 -12.78 -4.86 9.26
N LEU A 28 -13.47 -3.88 8.69
CA LEU A 28 -13.99 -2.72 9.42
C LEU A 28 -15.46 -2.50 9.06
N GLY A 29 -16.31 -2.33 10.07
CA GLY A 29 -17.67 -1.85 9.91
C GLY A 29 -17.94 -0.59 10.72
N PRO A 30 -19.16 -0.02 10.64
CA PRO A 30 -19.54 1.18 11.40
C PRO A 30 -19.31 1.09 12.91
N ALA A 31 -19.38 -0.11 13.48
CA ALA A 31 -19.20 -0.34 14.92
C ALA A 31 -17.73 -0.24 15.36
N ASP A 32 -16.79 -0.36 14.43
CA ASP A 32 -15.35 -0.31 14.69
C ASP A 32 -14.79 1.11 14.58
N ALA A 33 -15.64 2.10 14.26
CA ALA A 33 -15.21 3.49 14.06
C ALA A 33 -14.76 4.13 15.38
N ASP A 34 -13.55 4.69 15.38
CA ASP A 34 -13.04 5.47 16.51
C ASP A 34 -13.82 6.77 16.70
N LYS A 35 -14.28 7.36 15.59
CA LYS A 35 -15.06 8.60 15.57
C LYS A 35 -16.13 8.53 14.49
N THR A 36 -17.29 9.08 14.80
CA THR A 36 -18.36 9.31 13.83
C THR A 36 -18.66 10.80 13.82
N VAL A 37 -18.65 11.40 12.62
CA VAL A 37 -18.78 12.85 12.44
C VAL A 37 -19.95 13.18 11.53
N ASP A 38 -20.83 14.03 12.01
CA ASP A 38 -21.93 14.60 11.24
C ASP A 38 -21.89 16.12 11.39
N VAL A 39 -21.61 16.83 10.29
CA VAL A 39 -21.59 18.29 10.26
C VAL A 39 -22.87 18.89 9.67
N GLY A 40 -23.90 18.06 9.48
CA GLY A 40 -25.19 18.45 8.90
C GLY A 40 -25.18 18.47 7.37
N PRO A 41 -26.35 18.56 6.71
CA PRO A 41 -26.47 18.49 5.25
C PRO A 41 -26.20 19.85 4.56
N PRO A 42 -25.33 19.90 3.53
CA PRO A 42 -24.53 18.80 3.01
C PRO A 42 -23.38 18.46 3.97
N ASN A 43 -23.06 17.17 4.11
CA ASN A 43 -21.95 16.70 4.95
C ASN A 43 -20.67 16.63 4.10
N PRO A 44 -19.86 17.71 3.97
CA PRO A 44 -18.69 17.74 3.10
C PRO A 44 -17.67 16.66 3.48
N ALA A 45 -16.93 16.15 2.49
CA ALA A 45 -15.79 15.27 2.77
C ALA A 45 -14.76 15.99 3.64
N LEU A 46 -14.31 15.33 4.71
CA LEU A 46 -13.26 15.85 5.58
C LEU A 46 -11.94 15.93 4.82
N ASP A 47 -11.20 17.02 5.03
CA ASP A 47 -9.84 17.13 4.52
C ASP A 47 -8.80 16.63 5.55
N ALA A 48 -7.52 16.65 5.17
CA ALA A 48 -6.45 16.17 6.03
C ALA A 48 -6.32 16.99 7.33
N GLY A 49 -6.64 18.28 7.30
CA GLY A 49 -6.61 19.16 8.47
C GLY A 49 -7.76 18.85 9.43
N ASP A 50 -8.96 18.61 8.89
CA ASP A 50 -10.13 18.21 9.69
C ASP A 50 -9.87 16.87 10.40
N VAL A 51 -9.37 15.87 9.69
CA VAL A 51 -9.02 14.55 10.25
C VAL A 51 -7.93 14.71 11.31
N ALA A 52 -6.91 15.52 11.05
CA ALA A 52 -5.84 15.78 12.00
C ALA A 52 -6.38 16.41 13.30
N ALA A 53 -7.26 17.41 13.19
CA ALA A 53 -7.89 18.05 14.33
C ALA A 53 -8.75 17.07 15.15
N LEU A 54 -9.51 16.19 14.48
CA LEU A 54 -10.37 15.21 15.13
C LEU A 54 -9.58 14.20 15.97
N PHE A 55 -8.41 13.76 15.49
CA PHE A 55 -7.53 12.82 16.19
C PHE A 55 -6.47 13.48 17.06
N GLY A 56 -6.41 14.81 17.10
CA GLY A 56 -5.42 15.54 17.90
C GLY A 56 -3.99 15.42 17.37
N THR A 57 -3.83 15.35 16.05
CA THR A 57 -2.55 15.25 15.34
C THR A 57 -2.36 16.39 14.34
N SER A 58 -1.29 16.34 13.54
CA SER A 58 -0.91 17.32 12.52
C SER A 58 -0.24 16.67 11.31
N ASP A 59 -0.08 17.45 10.23
CA ASP A 59 0.74 17.10 9.06
C ASP A 59 0.27 15.84 8.31
N LEU A 60 -1.04 15.60 8.31
CA LEU A 60 -1.63 14.57 7.49
C LEU A 60 -1.69 15.01 6.03
N THR A 61 -1.54 14.03 5.14
CA THR A 61 -1.66 14.20 3.69
C THR A 61 -2.60 13.14 3.13
N LEU A 62 -3.25 13.44 2.00
CA LEU A 62 -4.09 12.47 1.30
C LEU A 62 -3.21 11.42 0.61
N LEU A 63 -3.24 10.19 1.12
CA LEU A 63 -2.45 9.09 0.59
C LEU A 63 -3.20 8.35 -0.50
N TYR A 64 -4.46 8.04 -0.27
CA TYR A 64 -5.31 7.35 -1.23
C TYR A 64 -6.77 7.76 -1.04
N LYS A 65 -7.53 7.82 -2.14
CA LYS A 65 -8.93 8.20 -2.16
C LYS A 65 -9.61 7.50 -3.30
N SER A 66 -10.82 7.02 -3.08
CA SER A 66 -11.68 6.52 -4.14
C SER A 66 -13.11 7.00 -3.93
N ASN A 67 -13.72 7.48 -5.01
CA ASN A 67 -15.13 7.85 -5.04
C ASN A 67 -15.91 6.76 -5.78
N TYR A 68 -17.12 6.45 -5.32
CA TYR A 68 -17.99 5.56 -6.06
C TYR A 68 -18.28 6.15 -7.45
N GLU A 69 -17.99 5.38 -8.51
CA GLU A 69 -18.07 5.82 -9.91
C GLU A 69 -17.24 7.07 -10.25
N GLY A 70 -16.22 7.40 -9.45
CA GLY A 70 -15.35 8.54 -9.66
C GLY A 70 -13.87 8.17 -9.78
N PRO A 71 -13.00 9.17 -10.00
CA PRO A 71 -11.57 8.93 -10.06
C PRO A 71 -11.00 8.59 -8.68
N GLU A 72 -9.92 7.84 -8.71
CA GLU A 72 -9.03 7.66 -7.56
C GLU A 72 -8.03 8.82 -7.51
N GLU A 73 -7.67 9.24 -6.30
CA GLU A 73 -6.81 10.40 -6.05
C GLU A 73 -5.84 10.11 -4.89
N GLY A 74 -4.76 10.90 -4.78
CA GLY A 74 -3.76 10.78 -3.72
C GLY A 74 -2.40 10.29 -4.22
N SER A 75 -1.39 10.34 -3.37
CA SER A 75 0.00 10.00 -3.74
C SER A 75 0.19 8.52 -4.09
N TYR A 76 -0.68 7.64 -3.58
CA TYR A 76 -0.66 6.19 -3.81
C TYR A 76 -1.78 5.71 -4.75
N GLN A 77 -2.49 6.60 -5.45
CA GLN A 77 -3.62 6.25 -6.34
C GLN A 77 -3.27 5.17 -7.38
N SER A 78 -2.01 5.08 -7.83
CA SER A 78 -1.60 4.12 -8.86
C SER A 78 -1.20 2.75 -8.31
N PHE A 79 -1.22 2.58 -6.98
CA PHE A 79 -0.78 1.36 -6.30
C PHE A 79 -1.88 0.67 -5.51
N TYR A 80 -3.06 1.26 -5.47
CA TYR A 80 -4.24 0.74 -4.78
C TYR A 80 -5.44 0.83 -5.69
N SER A 81 -6.40 -0.06 -5.47
CA SER A 81 -7.72 0.01 -6.10
C SER A 81 -8.84 -0.19 -5.08
N THR A 82 -10.00 0.40 -5.35
CA THR A 82 -11.21 0.18 -4.55
C THR A 82 -12.33 -0.44 -5.37
N SER A 83 -12.93 -1.50 -4.85
CA SER A 83 -14.14 -2.12 -5.39
C SER A 83 -15.32 -1.88 -4.44
N PHE A 84 -16.38 -1.25 -4.92
CA PHE A 84 -17.61 -1.03 -4.16
C PHE A 84 -18.65 -2.09 -4.49
N THR A 85 -19.35 -2.63 -3.48
CA THR A 85 -20.37 -3.68 -3.65
C THR A 85 -21.56 -3.49 -2.72
N GLY A 86 -22.67 -4.18 -3.04
CA GLY A 86 -23.88 -4.18 -2.22
C GLY A 86 -24.55 -2.81 -2.16
N ASP A 87 -24.79 -2.17 -3.32
CA ASP A 87 -25.43 -0.85 -3.44
C ASP A 87 -24.87 0.22 -2.48
N PRO A 88 -23.71 0.75 -2.84
CA PRO A 88 -22.42 0.46 -2.21
C PRO A 88 -22.42 0.55 -0.68
N ASN A 89 -22.88 -0.46 0.05
CA ASN A 89 -22.72 -0.55 1.51
C ASN A 89 -21.38 -1.17 1.93
N ASN A 90 -20.65 -1.75 0.99
CA ASN A 90 -19.34 -2.36 1.21
C ASN A 90 -18.30 -1.82 0.24
N ALA A 91 -17.03 -1.82 0.65
CA ALA A 91 -15.91 -1.44 -0.19
C ALA A 91 -14.67 -2.27 0.17
N VAL A 92 -13.91 -2.68 -0.83
CA VAL A 92 -12.66 -3.42 -0.65
C VAL A 92 -11.53 -2.58 -1.22
N ILE A 93 -10.58 -2.18 -0.38
CA ILE A 93 -9.35 -1.48 -0.80
C ILE A 93 -8.22 -2.50 -0.85
N SER A 94 -7.63 -2.65 -2.03
CA SER A 94 -6.56 -3.61 -2.31
C SER A 94 -5.28 -2.88 -2.69
N TRP A 95 -4.14 -3.45 -2.30
CA TRP A 95 -2.83 -3.04 -2.77
C TRP A 95 -2.45 -3.86 -4.02
N ASP A 96 -2.19 -3.17 -5.13
CA ASP A 96 -1.92 -3.77 -6.45
C ASP A 96 -0.55 -3.38 -7.02
N GLY A 97 0.19 -2.52 -6.31
CA GLY A 97 1.39 -1.85 -6.81
C GLY A 97 2.71 -2.39 -6.27
N PRO A 98 3.86 -1.89 -6.75
CA PRO A 98 5.18 -2.17 -6.18
C PRO A 98 5.49 -1.37 -4.89
N ASP A 99 4.77 -0.28 -4.64
CA ASP A 99 4.92 0.58 -3.45
C ASP A 99 3.64 0.56 -2.63
N TYR A 100 3.74 0.77 -1.32
CA TYR A 100 2.63 0.68 -0.37
C TYR A 100 2.71 1.79 0.69
N ILE A 101 1.54 2.11 1.23
CA ILE A 101 1.39 3.08 2.30
C ILE A 101 2.03 2.53 3.59
N VAL A 102 2.99 3.26 4.15
CA VAL A 102 3.57 2.96 5.46
C VAL A 102 2.82 3.77 6.51
N CYS A 103 2.10 3.08 7.40
CA CYS A 103 1.18 3.69 8.37
C CYS A 103 1.68 3.63 9.81
N PRO A 104 2.69 4.42 10.24
CA PRO A 104 2.88 4.62 11.69
C PRO A 104 1.73 5.44 12.28
N GLU A 105 1.06 6.24 11.45
CA GLU A 105 -0.09 7.07 11.80
C GLU A 105 -0.93 7.31 10.55
N CYS A 106 -2.04 6.57 10.43
CA CYS A 106 -2.97 6.64 9.31
C CYS A 106 -4.41 6.58 9.80
N TYR A 107 -5.27 7.24 9.04
CA TYR A 107 -6.69 7.32 9.30
C TYR A 107 -7.48 7.03 8.04
N LEU A 108 -8.47 6.16 8.15
CA LEU A 108 -9.43 5.88 7.09
C LEU A 108 -10.71 6.66 7.37
N VAL A 109 -11.28 7.26 6.33
CA VAL A 109 -12.59 7.91 6.34
C VAL A 109 -13.49 7.17 5.36
N VAL A 110 -14.69 6.80 5.82
CA VAL A 110 -15.76 6.19 5.01
C VAL A 110 -16.98 7.10 5.07
N LYS A 111 -17.43 7.57 3.90
CA LYS A 111 -18.42 8.65 3.78
C LYS A 111 -19.53 8.33 2.78
N ASP A 112 -20.75 8.73 3.13
CA ASP A 112 -21.90 8.93 2.23
C ASP A 112 -22.07 10.43 1.87
N GLY A 113 -22.89 10.77 0.88
CA GLY A 113 -23.20 12.16 0.54
C GLY A 113 -23.80 13.01 1.68
N ASN A 114 -24.73 12.46 2.46
CA ASN A 114 -25.55 13.14 3.47
C ASN A 114 -25.55 12.47 4.86
N GLU A 115 -25.12 11.21 4.99
CA GLU A 115 -25.04 10.52 6.28
C GLU A 115 -23.72 10.83 7.03
N PRO A 116 -23.62 10.50 8.34
CA PRO A 116 -22.41 10.69 9.12
C PRO A 116 -21.20 9.95 8.54
N GLN A 117 -20.00 10.54 8.66
CA GLN A 117 -18.74 9.94 8.23
C GLN A 117 -18.15 9.10 9.36
N TYR A 118 -17.62 7.93 9.01
CA TYR A 118 -16.95 7.03 9.95
C TYR A 118 -15.44 7.15 9.78
N LEU A 119 -14.73 7.34 10.88
CA LEU A 119 -13.27 7.48 10.90
C LEU A 119 -12.64 6.38 11.74
N PHE A 120 -11.56 5.81 11.22
CA PHE A 120 -10.82 4.70 11.82
C PHE A 120 -9.35 5.07 11.91
N ASN A 121 -8.72 4.77 13.04
CA ASN A 121 -7.29 4.76 13.20
C ASN A 121 -6.75 3.41 12.72
N ILE A 122 -6.09 3.44 11.57
CA ILE A 122 -5.47 2.27 10.93
C ILE A 122 -3.95 2.33 11.04
N GLY A 123 -3.40 2.99 12.06
CA GLY A 123 -1.95 3.05 12.32
C GLY A 123 -1.28 1.72 12.65
N SER A 124 -2.05 0.63 12.80
CA SER A 124 -1.50 -0.74 12.90
C SER A 124 -1.58 -1.52 11.59
N TRP A 125 -2.20 -0.95 10.55
CA TRP A 125 -2.29 -1.59 9.24
C TRP A 125 -0.94 -1.55 8.53
N ASN A 126 -0.58 -2.65 7.88
CA ASN A 126 0.73 -2.82 7.24
C ASN A 126 0.80 -2.22 5.82
N GLY A 127 -0.29 -1.64 5.33
CA GLY A 127 -0.39 -1.08 3.97
C GLY A 127 -0.67 -2.10 2.87
N GLN A 128 -0.56 -3.40 3.13
CA GLN A 128 -0.67 -4.46 2.10
C GLN A 128 -1.86 -5.39 2.34
N ASP A 129 -2.23 -5.58 3.60
CA ASP A 129 -3.42 -6.34 3.97
C ASP A 129 -4.65 -5.67 3.37
N VAL A 130 -5.63 -6.47 2.95
CA VAL A 130 -6.84 -5.95 2.34
C VAL A 130 -7.64 -5.18 3.40
N LEU A 131 -8.12 -3.98 3.08
CA LEU A 131 -9.11 -3.30 3.92
C LEU A 131 -10.50 -3.68 3.40
N ASP A 132 -11.24 -4.44 4.20
CA ASP A 132 -12.57 -4.94 3.84
C ASP A 132 -13.63 -4.19 4.66
N LEU A 133 -14.29 -3.23 4.02
CA LEU A 133 -15.24 -2.30 4.62
C LEU A 133 -16.65 -2.87 4.44
N GLN A 134 -17.33 -3.18 5.54
CA GLN A 134 -18.58 -3.94 5.50
C GLN A 134 -19.72 -3.28 6.28
N GLY A 135 -20.92 -3.31 5.71
CA GLY A 135 -22.17 -3.00 6.40
C GLY A 135 -22.37 -1.52 6.73
N PHE A 136 -21.80 -0.61 5.93
CA PHE A 136 -21.97 0.83 6.11
C PHE A 136 -23.35 1.28 5.65
N TYR A 137 -23.98 2.19 6.40
CA TYR A 137 -25.26 2.80 6.05
C TYR A 137 -26.42 1.79 5.80
N PRO A 138 -26.65 0.81 6.69
CA PRO A 138 -27.53 -0.34 6.40
C PRO A 138 -29.01 0.02 6.23
N ASN A 139 -29.44 1.19 6.71
CA ASN A 139 -30.84 1.62 6.68
C ASN A 139 -31.11 2.78 5.71
N ARG A 140 -30.11 3.64 5.48
CA ARG A 140 -30.22 4.87 4.67
C ARG A 140 -28.81 5.37 4.32
N GLY A 141 -28.59 5.65 3.04
CA GLY A 141 -27.28 6.08 2.51
C GLY A 141 -26.51 4.94 1.85
N ALA A 142 -25.39 5.29 1.23
CA ALA A 142 -24.44 4.37 0.64
C ALA A 142 -23.04 4.98 0.63
N ILE A 143 -22.00 4.15 0.61
CA ILE A 143 -20.62 4.64 0.52
C ILE A 143 -20.45 5.38 -0.82
N SER A 144 -20.22 6.67 -0.73
CA SER A 144 -19.89 7.52 -1.88
C SER A 144 -18.38 7.74 -2.02
N HIS A 145 -17.64 7.54 -0.92
CA HIS A 145 -16.27 7.99 -0.81
C HIS A 145 -15.52 7.24 0.30
N VAL A 146 -14.28 6.85 0.02
CA VAL A 146 -13.30 6.39 0.99
C VAL A 146 -11.99 7.15 0.83
N ALA A 147 -11.33 7.49 1.94
CA ALA A 147 -10.05 8.20 1.93
C ALA A 147 -9.12 7.70 3.04
N ILE A 148 -7.85 7.54 2.70
CA ILE A 148 -6.76 7.26 3.63
C ILE A 148 -5.89 8.50 3.73
N PHE A 149 -5.79 9.00 4.96
CA PHE A 149 -4.89 10.08 5.34
C PHE A 149 -3.77 9.52 6.18
N GLY A 150 -2.57 10.07 6.06
CA GLY A 150 -1.46 9.69 6.91
C GLY A 150 -0.31 10.66 6.80
N LYS A 151 0.66 10.49 7.70
CA LYS A 151 1.90 11.26 7.62
C LYS A 151 2.72 10.78 6.44
N SER A 152 3.20 11.73 5.64
CA SER A 152 4.16 11.44 4.59
C SER A 152 5.44 10.90 5.22
N VAL A 153 5.65 9.59 5.15
CA VAL A 153 6.93 8.98 5.52
C VAL A 153 7.85 9.11 4.31
N PRO A 154 9.06 9.70 4.43
CA PRO A 154 10.00 9.70 3.33
C PRO A 154 10.34 8.25 2.98
N VAL A 155 9.92 7.80 1.79
CA VAL A 155 10.18 6.45 1.30
C VAL A 155 11.69 6.27 1.24
N GLN A 156 12.23 5.46 2.14
CA GLN A 156 13.62 5.03 2.10
C GLN A 156 13.75 4.02 0.95
N VAL A 157 13.94 4.53 -0.27
CA VAL A 157 14.27 3.69 -1.42
C VAL A 157 15.60 3.00 -1.09
N PRO A 158 15.65 1.66 -1.01
CA PRO A 158 16.93 0.96 -0.88
C PRO A 158 17.81 1.41 -2.03
N GLU A 159 18.97 2.00 -1.74
CA GLU A 159 19.88 2.49 -2.76
C GLU A 159 20.06 1.39 -3.81
N PRO A 160 19.73 1.63 -5.09
CA PRO A 160 19.80 0.59 -6.08
C PRO A 160 21.25 0.07 -6.09
N GLY A 161 21.41 -1.26 -5.98
CA GLY A 161 22.71 -1.93 -5.91
C GLY A 161 23.68 -1.56 -7.05
N THR A 162 23.21 -0.83 -8.05
CA THR A 162 23.97 -0.02 -9.01
C THR A 162 25.12 0.79 -8.41
N LEU A 163 25.00 1.39 -7.21
CA LEU A 163 26.14 2.07 -6.56
C LEU A 163 27.22 1.07 -6.12
N GLY A 164 26.81 -0.08 -5.59
CA GLY A 164 27.72 -1.19 -5.31
C GLY A 164 28.36 -1.75 -6.59
N LEU A 165 27.59 -1.90 -7.65
CA LEU A 165 28.03 -2.37 -8.97
C LEU A 165 29.00 -1.40 -9.65
N LEU A 166 28.76 -0.09 -9.53
CA LEU A 166 29.66 0.97 -10.00
C LEU A 166 30.97 0.92 -9.21
N GLY A 167 30.89 0.81 -7.88
CA GLY A 167 32.07 0.67 -7.01
C GLY A 167 32.91 -0.57 -7.36
N LEU A 168 32.26 -1.72 -7.53
CA LEU A 168 32.91 -2.97 -7.96
C LEU A 168 33.49 -2.87 -9.37
N GLY A 169 32.81 -2.19 -10.29
CA GLY A 169 33.31 -1.93 -11.64
C GLY A 169 34.58 -1.09 -11.66
N ILE A 170 34.65 -0.04 -10.83
CA ILE A 170 35.85 0.81 -10.68
C ILE A 170 37.01 0.01 -10.05
N LEU A 171 36.75 -0.77 -9.00
CA LEU A 171 37.74 -1.66 -8.38
C LEU A 171 38.28 -2.70 -9.37
N GLY A 172 37.40 -3.30 -10.18
CA GLY A 172 37.78 -4.22 -11.26
C GLY A 172 38.71 -3.57 -12.28
N MET A 173 38.38 -2.36 -12.75
CA MET A 173 39.24 -1.62 -13.69
C MET A 173 40.62 -1.27 -13.12
N LEU A 174 40.70 -0.86 -11.85
CA LEU A 174 41.97 -0.53 -11.20
C LEU A 174 42.89 -1.75 -11.04
N THR A 175 42.33 -2.93 -10.74
CA THR A 175 43.12 -4.17 -10.60
C THR A 175 43.64 -4.67 -11.95
N ILE A 176 42.85 -4.57 -13.02
CA ILE A 176 43.28 -4.90 -14.39
C ILE A 176 44.41 -3.95 -14.83
N ARG A 177 44.27 -2.64 -14.59
CA ARG A 177 45.27 -1.63 -14.96
C ARG A 177 46.63 -1.89 -14.30
N ARG A 178 46.65 -2.32 -13.03
CA ARG A 178 47.89 -2.67 -12.31
C ARG A 178 48.58 -3.92 -12.86
N LYS A 179 47.83 -4.91 -13.35
CA LYS A 179 48.41 -6.11 -13.97
C LYS A 179 49.06 -5.79 -15.31
N LEU A 180 48.42 -4.94 -16.14
CA LEU A 180 48.95 -4.54 -17.44
C LEU A 180 50.26 -3.75 -17.32
N GLN A 181 50.42 -2.92 -16.28
CA GLN A 181 51.66 -2.17 -16.03
C GLN A 181 52.83 -3.01 -15.49
N LYS A 182 52.59 -4.22 -14.98
CA LYS A 182 53.63 -5.14 -14.50
C LYS A 182 54.14 -6.12 -15.57
N SER A 183 53.46 -6.20 -16.71
CA SER A 183 53.81 -7.09 -17.83
C SER A 183 54.44 -6.36 -19.02
N ALA A 184 54.80 -5.09 -18.85
CA ALA A 184 55.65 -4.31 -19.75
C ALA A 184 56.98 -4.04 -19.05
#